data_AF-A0A1B8GRX7-F1
#
_entry.id   AF-A0A1B8GRX7-F1
#
_cell.length_a   1.000
_cell.length_b   1.000
_cell.length_c   1.000
_cell.angle_alpha   90.00
_cell.angle_beta   90.00
_cell.angle_gamma   90.00
#
_symmetry.space_group_name_H-M   'P 1'
#
loop_
_entity.id
_entity.type
_entity.pdbx_description
1 polymer ?
#
loop_
_entity_poly.entity_id
_entity_poly.type
_entity_poly.pdbx_seq_one_letter_code
_entity_poly.pdbx_strand_id
1 'polypeptide(L)'
;MDVDSMGSSSGGVADPHESSAQIHFDQMSYISQEHDDDERSILSQSGSPLLNLPAELLDFVLSCLSPRDLDAVVYSCRHLYIRGTNDRLWQPLVQENIPGCILESSSPCSSYRGLYRAHDPHWFVPKMKIWFGDQHLFGRMMITYYNPYLGTIDGYRLVAERAPTIEYTWEHDPNVVIISFKPNVRLHTDIPLLRLEALSQNGNSSPIYSSTSHRYDFEIPMSLSNLTDTIAQSTFMLARPAEPHPNSSMWPPATIPASQRVVSLGDDILAGHRHVSALVQMMTFNQTFTGAQKPRNRDEINEQAFRIRHWMHTVAGHRGEPLQISTYATLDPALYTPTDTRPFRGIWVGDYSAHGCEFILLHQPDDDEPFDESTVVKRSDESDEQYLTRKKDAQIYRGRLEAIKLTGDPNIPRGEYTFMAEDIGDEGLVRIAKEDQFKGARIVKSKGQLANRNFMNPEYFESQLILISPDKIAHYWKSLGIICFHERVKLDDFIVPNPKLYMAD
;
A
#
# COMPACT_ATOMS: atom_id res chain seq x y z
N MET A 1 23.12 -68.81 34.32
CA MET A 1 24.06 -69.17 33.25
C MET A 1 24.96 -67.96 33.07
N ASP A 2 25.68 -67.61 34.14
CA ASP A 2 27.01 -68.11 34.54
C ASP A 2 28.04 -67.04 34.11
N VAL A 3 28.48 -66.16 35.01
CA VAL A 3 29.59 -66.37 35.99
C VAL A 3 30.89 -66.41 35.18
N ASP A 4 31.79 -65.42 35.19
CA ASP A 4 32.67 -64.89 36.24
C ASP A 4 33.76 -64.07 35.49
N SER A 5 34.67 -63.24 36.00
CA SER A 5 34.94 -62.55 37.27
C SER A 5 36.28 -61.81 37.06
N MET A 6 36.43 -60.65 37.72
CA MET A 6 37.68 -60.06 38.28
C MET A 6 38.86 -59.71 37.35
N GLY A 7 39.63 -58.63 37.54
CA GLY A 7 39.75 -57.67 38.64
C GLY A 7 41.21 -57.16 38.74
N SER A 8 41.39 -56.06 39.49
CA SER A 8 42.64 -55.44 40.01
C SER A 8 43.13 -54.17 39.27
N SER A 9 42.97 -52.94 39.80
CA SER A 9 43.66 -52.29 40.97
C SER A 9 45.01 -51.68 40.53
N SER A 10 45.54 -50.52 40.92
CA SER A 10 45.39 -49.44 41.94
C SER A 10 46.31 -48.28 41.42
N GLY A 11 46.17 -46.97 41.70
CA GLY A 11 46.18 -46.26 42.99
C GLY A 11 47.54 -45.61 43.27
N GLY A 12 47.60 -44.28 43.50
CA GLY A 12 48.55 -43.65 44.44
C GLY A 12 49.70 -42.76 43.93
N VAL A 13 49.43 -41.45 43.87
CA VAL A 13 50.17 -40.26 44.42
C VAL A 13 51.65 -40.39 44.84
N ALA A 14 52.50 -39.45 44.38
CA ALA A 14 53.43 -38.64 45.20
C ALA A 14 54.21 -37.57 44.40
N ASP A 15 54.17 -36.34 44.91
CA ASP A 15 55.01 -35.15 44.64
C ASP A 15 56.49 -35.39 45.05
N PRO A 16 57.49 -34.57 44.64
CA PRO A 16 57.77 -33.34 45.43
C PRO A 16 58.57 -32.16 44.78
N HIS A 17 58.55 -31.05 45.54
CA HIS A 17 59.56 -29.98 45.72
C HIS A 17 59.48 -28.65 44.93
N GLU A 18 58.78 -27.70 45.56
CA GLU A 18 59.23 -26.38 46.09
C GLU A 18 60.49 -25.69 45.54
N SER A 19 60.34 -24.40 45.21
CA SER A 19 61.22 -23.33 45.71
C SER A 19 60.48 -21.99 45.74
N SER A 20 60.28 -21.48 46.95
CA SER A 20 59.75 -20.18 47.32
C SER A 20 60.79 -19.05 47.19
N ALA A 21 60.35 -17.82 46.88
CA ALA A 21 60.94 -16.61 47.46
C ALA A 21 59.91 -15.46 47.48
N GLN A 22 59.72 -14.92 48.68
CA GLN A 22 58.80 -13.86 49.08
C GLN A 22 59.16 -12.50 48.48
N ILE A 23 58.16 -11.66 48.21
CA ILE A 23 58.35 -10.21 48.05
C ILE A 23 57.42 -9.48 49.03
N HIS A 24 58.07 -8.57 49.76
CA HIS A 24 57.61 -7.69 50.81
C HIS A 24 56.49 -6.73 50.37
N PHE A 25 55.56 -6.45 51.28
CA PHE A 25 54.75 -5.22 51.26
C PHE A 25 55.46 -4.16 52.11
N ASP A 26 55.65 -2.95 51.58
CA ASP A 26 55.31 -1.71 52.29
C ASP A 26 55.32 -0.43 51.41
N GLN A 27 54.22 0.31 51.55
CA GLN A 27 53.94 1.76 51.45
C GLN A 27 54.57 2.76 50.45
N MET A 28 53.63 3.44 49.76
CA MET A 28 53.44 4.90 49.59
C MET A 28 54.14 5.71 48.48
N SER A 29 53.26 6.37 47.71
CA SER A 29 53.38 7.62 46.96
C SER A 29 54.24 7.63 45.68
N TYR A 30 53.59 7.82 44.54
CA TYR A 30 53.74 9.00 43.67
C TYR A 30 52.71 8.89 42.51
N ILE A 31 51.78 9.84 42.48
CA ILE A 31 50.85 10.08 41.37
C ILE A 31 51.66 10.73 40.24
N SER A 32 51.64 10.15 39.05
CA SER A 32 52.09 10.76 37.78
C SER A 32 51.06 10.31 36.74
N GLN A 33 49.97 11.03 36.48
CA GLN A 33 49.88 12.21 35.60
C GLN A 33 50.54 12.06 34.21
N GLU A 34 50.72 10.83 33.72
CA GLU A 34 51.23 10.55 32.35
C GLU A 34 50.30 9.66 31.51
N HIS A 35 49.09 9.32 31.98
CA HIS A 35 48.13 8.50 31.21
C HIS A 35 46.97 9.28 30.55
N ASP A 36 46.81 10.57 30.86
CA ASP A 36 45.76 11.42 30.28
C ASP A 36 46.22 12.19 29.02
N ASP A 37 47.54 12.31 28.78
CA ASP A 37 48.06 13.07 27.65
C ASP A 37 48.08 12.24 26.34
N ASP A 38 48.06 10.91 26.43
CA ASP A 38 48.00 10.03 25.24
C ASP A 38 46.60 9.98 24.61
N GLU A 39 45.51 10.12 25.39
CA GLU A 39 44.15 10.22 24.82
C GLU A 39 43.91 11.58 24.13
N ARG A 40 44.54 12.66 24.62
CA ARG A 40 44.45 13.99 24.00
C ARG A 40 45.37 14.15 22.78
N SER A 41 46.48 13.42 22.73
CA SER A 41 47.42 13.44 21.60
C SER A 41 46.83 12.82 20.33
N ILE A 42 46.02 11.76 20.45
CA ILE A 42 45.35 11.07 19.33
C ILE A 42 44.25 11.95 18.67
N LEU A 43 43.75 12.97 19.35
CA LEU A 43 42.72 13.88 18.84
C LEU A 43 43.29 15.07 18.02
N SER A 44 44.61 15.23 17.97
CA SER A 44 45.22 16.48 17.51
C SER A 44 45.81 16.47 16.09
N GLN A 45 45.76 15.36 15.35
CA GLN A 45 46.31 15.32 13.99
C GLN A 45 45.35 14.64 13.00
N SER A 46 44.83 15.46 12.06
CA SER A 46 43.96 15.14 10.92
C SER A 46 42.56 14.58 11.21
N GLY A 47 41.74 15.32 11.97
CA GLY A 47 40.34 14.97 12.19
C GLY A 47 39.41 15.62 11.16
N SER A 48 38.65 14.81 10.41
CA SER A 48 37.56 15.30 9.55
C SER A 48 36.71 16.36 10.27
N PRO A 49 36.41 17.52 9.67
CA PRO A 49 35.57 18.57 10.30
C PRO A 49 34.22 18.05 10.78
N LEU A 50 33.67 17.04 10.11
CA LEU A 50 32.43 16.36 10.50
C LEU A 50 32.57 15.61 11.83
N LEU A 51 33.71 14.94 12.04
CA LEU A 51 33.97 14.15 13.26
C LEU A 51 34.31 15.02 14.48
N ASN A 52 34.63 16.30 14.25
CA ASN A 52 34.89 17.28 15.30
C ASN A 52 33.60 17.97 15.79
N LEU A 53 32.44 17.67 15.20
CA LEU A 53 31.17 18.20 15.69
C LEU A 53 30.82 17.60 17.07
N PRO A 54 30.16 18.38 17.94
CA PRO A 54 29.48 17.83 19.12
C PRO A 54 28.57 16.67 18.75
N ALA A 55 28.47 15.72 19.68
CA ALA A 55 27.65 14.51 19.60
C ALA A 55 26.24 14.76 19.06
N GLU A 56 25.58 15.78 19.59
CA GLU A 56 24.20 16.15 19.32
C GLU A 56 24.04 16.73 17.91
N LEU A 57 25.01 17.54 17.46
CA LEU A 57 25.01 18.10 16.12
C LEU A 57 25.27 17.01 15.08
N LEU A 58 26.16 16.07 15.39
CA LEU A 58 26.40 14.93 14.52
C LEU A 58 25.15 14.03 14.44
N ASP A 59 24.48 13.74 15.55
CA ASP A 59 23.21 12.98 15.54
C ASP A 59 22.11 13.69 14.77
N PHE A 60 22.00 15.01 14.92
CA PHE A 60 21.05 15.80 14.14
C PHE A 60 21.33 15.70 12.64
N VAL A 61 22.60 15.86 12.21
CA VAL A 61 23.00 15.69 10.81
C VAL A 61 22.65 14.29 10.30
N LEU A 62 22.93 13.24 11.07
CA LEU A 62 22.60 11.86 10.70
C LEU A 62 21.09 11.62 10.62
N SER A 63 20.29 12.28 11.46
CA SER A 63 18.83 12.18 11.45
C SER A 63 18.17 12.77 10.20
N CYS A 64 18.88 13.64 9.47
CA CYS A 64 18.39 14.23 8.22
C CYS A 64 18.72 13.37 6.99
N LEU A 65 19.45 12.26 7.15
CA LEU A 65 19.87 11.42 6.03
C LEU A 65 18.76 10.45 5.61
N SER A 66 18.72 10.15 4.31
CA SER A 66 17.91 9.04 3.82
C SER A 66 18.38 7.71 4.42
N PRO A 67 17.52 6.67 4.50
CA PRO A 67 17.94 5.36 4.97
C PRO A 67 19.16 4.80 4.23
N ARG A 68 19.28 5.10 2.92
CA ARG A 68 20.41 4.69 2.09
C ARG A 68 21.70 5.42 2.47
N ASP A 69 21.64 6.73 2.63
CA ASP A 69 22.82 7.53 2.98
C ASP A 69 23.27 7.25 4.41
N LEU A 70 22.31 7.09 5.33
CA LEU A 70 22.58 6.67 6.70
C LEU A 70 23.26 5.29 6.73
N ASP A 71 22.79 4.35 5.91
CA ASP A 71 23.42 3.03 5.80
C ASP A 71 24.82 3.10 5.20
N ALA A 72 25.07 4.00 4.24
CA ALA A 72 26.40 4.19 3.66
C ALA A 72 27.38 4.81 4.67
N VAL A 73 26.91 5.75 5.50
CA VAL A 73 27.72 6.45 6.51
C VAL A 73 28.34 5.50 7.52
N VAL A 74 27.65 4.42 7.92
CA VAL A 74 28.19 3.48 8.92
C VAL A 74 29.43 2.73 8.43
N TYR A 75 29.68 2.68 7.11
CA TYR A 75 30.84 2.01 6.52
C TYR A 75 32.06 2.93 6.39
N SER A 76 31.95 4.21 6.77
CA SER A 76 33.03 5.18 6.62
C SER A 76 34.10 5.10 7.73
N CYS A 77 33.69 5.10 9.00
CA CYS A 77 34.59 4.98 10.14
C CYS A 77 33.88 4.42 11.38
N ARG A 78 34.65 3.99 12.39
CA ARG A 78 34.12 3.41 13.63
C ARG A 78 33.21 4.37 14.41
N HIS A 79 33.54 5.67 14.43
CA HIS A 79 32.72 6.67 15.13
C HIS A 79 31.32 6.80 14.51
N LEU A 80 31.29 6.91 13.18
CA LEU A 80 30.05 6.99 12.40
C LEU A 80 29.30 5.65 12.37
N TYR A 81 29.99 4.52 12.47
CA TYR A 81 29.36 3.22 12.66
C TYR A 81 28.51 3.20 13.94
N ILE A 82 29.11 3.49 15.10
CA ILE A 82 28.43 3.44 16.40
C ILE A 82 27.19 4.34 16.40
N ARG A 83 27.32 5.57 15.89
CA ARG A 83 26.22 6.54 15.84
C ARG A 83 25.16 6.18 14.80
N GLY A 84 25.58 5.89 13.58
CA GLY A 84 24.65 5.60 12.48
C GLY A 84 23.92 4.27 12.62
N THR A 85 24.40 3.33 13.45
CA THR A 85 23.64 2.12 13.83
C THR A 85 22.67 2.31 14.99
N ASN A 86 22.59 3.51 15.58
CA ASN A 86 21.69 3.78 16.69
C ASN A 86 20.23 3.73 16.23
N ASP A 87 19.44 2.85 16.84
CA ASP A 87 18.04 2.62 16.49
C ASP A 87 17.12 3.83 16.69
N ARG A 88 17.54 4.83 17.48
CA ARG A 88 16.81 6.11 17.56
C ARG A 88 16.74 6.84 16.21
N LEU A 89 17.71 6.62 15.32
CA LEU A 89 17.71 7.15 13.96
C LEU A 89 16.82 6.31 13.02
N TRP A 90 16.73 5.00 13.25
CA TRP A 90 16.03 4.07 12.37
C TRP A 90 14.55 3.91 12.69
N GLN A 91 14.13 4.07 13.95
CA GLN A 91 12.74 3.93 14.35
C GLN A 91 11.81 4.89 13.56
N PRO A 92 12.11 6.19 13.42
CA PRO A 92 11.26 7.10 12.65
C PRO A 92 11.20 6.72 11.16
N LEU A 93 12.33 6.25 10.60
CA LEU A 93 12.42 5.82 9.20
C LEU A 93 11.57 4.58 8.92
N VAL A 94 11.49 3.63 9.85
CA VAL A 94 10.55 2.49 9.75
C VAL A 94 9.11 2.99 9.92
N GLN A 95 8.85 3.82 10.94
CA GLN A 95 7.51 4.29 11.28
C GLN A 95 6.84 5.08 10.13
N GLU A 96 7.61 5.84 9.34
CA GLU A 96 7.10 6.56 8.16
C GLU A 96 6.46 5.62 7.11
N ASN A 97 6.87 4.36 7.07
CA ASN A 97 6.37 3.37 6.11
C ASN A 97 5.20 2.54 6.66
N ILE A 98 4.78 2.78 7.91
CA ILE A 98 3.79 1.97 8.60
C ILE A 98 2.68 2.87 9.13
N PRO A 99 1.76 3.27 8.26
CA PRO A 99 0.61 4.04 8.71
C PRO A 99 -0.38 3.14 9.46
N GLY A 100 -1.12 3.72 10.42
CA GLY A 100 -2.19 3.03 11.15
C GLY A 100 -1.77 2.33 12.44
N CYS A 101 -0.48 2.12 12.69
CA CYS A 101 -0.01 1.64 13.99
C CYS A 101 1.30 2.33 14.41
N ILE A 102 1.51 2.45 15.72
CA ILE A 102 2.76 2.94 16.30
C ILE A 102 3.59 1.70 16.68
N LEU A 103 4.80 1.59 16.13
CA LEU A 103 5.68 0.48 16.47
C LEU A 103 6.36 0.69 17.82
N GLU A 104 5.98 -0.15 18.79
CA GLU A 104 6.59 -0.17 20.12
C GLU A 104 7.92 -0.95 20.18
N SER A 105 8.17 -1.83 19.21
CA SER A 105 9.40 -2.63 19.16
C SER A 105 9.84 -2.95 17.73
N SER A 106 11.11 -3.33 17.58
CA SER A 106 11.67 -3.85 16.32
C SER A 106 11.39 -5.33 16.09
N SER A 107 10.73 -6.01 17.03
CA SER A 107 10.42 -7.44 16.95
C SER A 107 9.67 -7.75 15.63
N PRO A 108 9.96 -8.89 14.97
CA PRO A 108 10.86 -9.97 15.37
C PRO A 108 12.36 -9.71 15.08
N CYS A 109 12.72 -8.56 14.50
CA CYS A 109 14.11 -8.20 14.27
C CYS A 109 14.79 -7.68 15.55
N SER A 110 16.11 -7.86 15.63
CA SER A 110 16.91 -7.44 16.79
C SER A 110 17.11 -5.92 16.90
N SER A 111 16.78 -5.15 15.86
CA SER A 111 16.92 -3.69 15.80
C SER A 111 16.02 -3.10 14.71
N TYR A 112 15.64 -1.82 14.85
CA TYR A 112 14.91 -1.08 13.80
C TYR A 112 15.72 -0.95 12.52
N ARG A 113 17.05 -0.81 12.63
CA ARG A 113 17.93 -0.88 11.45
C ARG A 113 17.86 -2.24 10.75
N GLY A 114 17.89 -3.32 11.52
CA GLY A 114 17.73 -4.69 11.01
C GLY A 114 16.37 -4.87 10.33
N LEU A 115 15.31 -4.37 10.96
CA LEU A 115 13.95 -4.41 10.43
C LEU A 115 13.83 -3.65 9.11
N TYR A 116 14.34 -2.41 9.05
CA TYR A 116 14.32 -1.61 7.82
C TYR A 116 15.00 -2.37 6.68
N ARG A 117 16.21 -2.89 6.92
CA ARG A 117 16.99 -3.66 5.93
C ARG A 117 16.30 -4.94 5.49
N ALA A 118 15.55 -5.60 6.38
CA ALA A 118 14.90 -6.88 6.07
C ALA A 118 13.76 -6.72 5.06
N HIS A 119 13.13 -5.55 5.00
CA HIS A 119 12.02 -5.28 4.07
C HIS A 119 12.40 -4.36 2.91
N ASP A 120 13.56 -3.68 2.95
CA ASP A 120 14.03 -2.86 1.82
C ASP A 120 14.17 -3.71 0.53
N PRO A 121 13.67 -3.25 -0.65
CA PRO A 121 13.04 -1.96 -0.95
C PRO A 121 11.49 -1.93 -0.85
N HIS A 122 10.84 -2.90 -0.22
CA HIS A 122 9.39 -3.15 -0.27
C HIS A 122 8.53 -2.30 0.67
N TRP A 123 9.13 -1.37 1.41
CA TRP A 123 8.41 -0.51 2.36
C TRP A 123 7.34 0.39 1.73
N PHE A 124 7.43 0.65 0.42
CA PHE A 124 6.38 1.36 -0.31
C PHE A 124 5.04 0.62 -0.28
N VAL A 125 5.06 -0.71 -0.15
CA VAL A 125 3.84 -1.53 -0.15
C VAL A 125 2.91 -1.17 1.02
N PRO A 126 3.31 -1.29 2.30
CA PRO A 126 2.47 -0.88 3.42
C PRO A 126 2.31 0.64 3.50
N LYS A 127 3.28 1.44 3.04
CA LYS A 127 3.21 2.92 3.03
C LYS A 127 2.00 3.42 2.23
N MET A 128 1.76 2.83 1.06
CA MET A 128 0.68 3.26 0.17
C MET A 128 -0.70 2.71 0.55
N LYS A 129 -0.78 1.74 1.49
CA LYS A 129 -2.00 1.13 2.06
C LYS A 129 -2.91 0.39 1.09
N ILE A 130 -3.27 1.00 -0.04
CA ILE A 130 -4.30 0.53 -0.97
C ILE A 130 -3.69 0.18 -2.32
N TRP A 131 -4.16 -0.92 -2.88
CA TRP A 131 -3.68 -1.45 -4.17
C TRP A 131 -4.85 -1.98 -4.97
N PHE A 132 -4.89 -1.69 -6.27
CA PHE A 132 -5.91 -2.20 -7.18
C PHE A 132 -5.28 -2.92 -8.38
N GLY A 133 -5.81 -4.10 -8.66
CA GLY A 133 -5.25 -5.05 -9.63
C GLY A 133 -5.86 -4.95 -11.02
N ASP A 134 -5.09 -5.41 -12.01
CA ASP A 134 -5.43 -5.45 -13.43
C ASP A 134 -6.30 -6.66 -13.84
N GLN A 135 -7.05 -7.28 -12.92
CA GLN A 135 -7.90 -8.43 -13.28
C GLN A 135 -8.98 -8.01 -14.29
N HIS A 136 -9.04 -8.73 -15.41
CA HIS A 136 -9.89 -8.44 -16.56
C HIS A 136 -11.33 -8.07 -16.17
N LEU A 137 -11.81 -6.91 -16.64
CA LEU A 137 -13.06 -6.20 -16.33
C LEU A 137 -13.28 -5.88 -14.84
N PHE A 138 -13.04 -6.81 -13.92
CA PHE A 138 -13.50 -6.70 -12.53
C PHE A 138 -12.54 -5.97 -11.59
N GLY A 139 -11.24 -6.13 -11.80
CA GLY A 139 -10.22 -5.62 -10.90
C GLY A 139 -10.20 -6.33 -9.56
N ARG A 140 -9.38 -5.83 -8.64
CA ARG A 140 -9.29 -6.35 -7.29
C ARG A 140 -8.68 -5.32 -6.36
N MET A 141 -9.40 -4.98 -5.29
CA MET A 141 -8.88 -4.13 -4.22
C MET A 141 -8.14 -4.96 -3.18
N MET A 142 -7.01 -4.44 -2.72
CA MET A 142 -6.16 -5.01 -1.69
C MET A 142 -5.73 -3.92 -0.71
N ILE A 143 -5.80 -4.23 0.59
CA ILE A 143 -5.23 -3.41 1.65
C ILE A 143 -3.97 -4.10 2.15
N THR A 144 -2.90 -3.33 2.31
CA THR A 144 -1.60 -3.78 2.78
C THR A 144 -1.17 -3.02 4.02
N TYR A 145 -0.54 -3.71 4.96
CA TYR A 145 0.03 -3.12 6.17
C TYR A 145 1.21 -3.97 6.67
N TYR A 146 2.03 -3.39 7.54
CA TYR A 146 3.07 -4.15 8.24
C TYR A 146 2.48 -4.81 9.48
N ASN A 147 2.72 -6.10 9.63
CA ASN A 147 2.31 -6.91 10.76
C ASN A 147 3.47 -7.04 11.78
N PRO A 148 3.43 -6.30 12.91
CA PRO A 148 4.52 -6.33 13.89
C PRO A 148 4.61 -7.65 14.67
N TYR A 149 3.55 -8.47 14.67
CA TYR A 149 3.54 -9.75 15.38
C TYR A 149 4.31 -10.83 14.61
N LEU A 150 4.21 -10.82 13.28
CA LEU A 150 4.91 -11.78 12.40
C LEU A 150 6.18 -11.20 11.76
N GLY A 151 6.33 -9.87 11.77
CA GLY A 151 7.40 -9.19 11.04
C GLY A 151 7.23 -9.24 9.52
N THR A 152 5.99 -9.35 9.04
CA THR A 152 5.66 -9.48 7.61
C THR A 152 4.96 -8.24 7.08
N ILE A 153 5.06 -8.00 5.78
CA ILE A 153 4.13 -7.11 5.07
C ILE A 153 3.01 -7.99 4.52
N ASP A 154 1.81 -7.82 5.06
CA ASP A 154 0.64 -8.60 4.66
C ASP A 154 -0.25 -7.76 3.74
N GLY A 155 -0.95 -8.42 2.80
CA GLY A 155 -1.95 -7.81 1.95
C GLY A 155 -3.19 -8.70 1.80
N TYR A 156 -4.36 -8.14 2.08
CA TYR A 156 -5.65 -8.84 2.06
C TYR A 156 -6.62 -8.19 1.09
N ARG A 157 -7.47 -9.02 0.48
CA ARG A 157 -8.51 -8.51 -0.43
C ARG A 157 -9.53 -7.68 0.37
N LEU A 158 -9.82 -6.47 -0.09
CA LEU A 158 -10.97 -5.71 0.37
C LEU A 158 -12.21 -6.20 -0.37
N VAL A 159 -13.23 -6.61 0.37
CA VAL A 159 -14.50 -7.08 -0.19
C VAL A 159 -15.66 -6.32 0.44
N ALA A 160 -16.75 -6.23 -0.30
CA ALA A 160 -17.99 -5.65 0.18
C ALA A 160 -19.15 -6.59 -0.15
N GLU A 161 -20.04 -6.76 0.82
CA GLU A 161 -21.28 -7.52 0.67
C GLU A 161 -22.45 -6.57 0.95
N ARG A 162 -23.54 -6.67 0.19
CA ARG A 162 -24.76 -5.93 0.50
C ARG A 162 -25.71 -6.78 1.33
N ALA A 163 -26.32 -6.17 2.34
CA ALA A 163 -27.49 -6.75 3.00
C ALA A 163 -28.67 -6.89 2.01
N PRO A 164 -29.69 -7.70 2.32
CA PRO A 164 -30.93 -7.73 1.54
C PRO A 164 -31.49 -6.33 1.34
N THR A 165 -31.81 -6.00 0.10
CA THR A 165 -32.29 -4.67 -0.30
C THR A 165 -33.76 -4.50 0.04
N ILE A 166 -34.10 -3.35 0.62
CA ILE A 166 -35.47 -2.89 0.82
C ILE A 166 -35.74 -1.83 -0.25
N GLU A 167 -36.81 -2.02 -1.00
CA GLU A 167 -37.29 -1.07 -2.00
C GLU A 167 -38.41 -0.20 -1.42
N TYR A 168 -38.34 1.10 -1.67
CA TYR A 168 -39.39 2.04 -1.29
C TYR A 168 -39.49 3.18 -2.31
N THR A 169 -40.63 3.85 -2.37
CA THR A 169 -40.87 4.93 -3.34
C THR A 169 -40.21 6.23 -2.91
N TRP A 170 -39.77 7.02 -3.89
CA TRP A 170 -39.29 8.37 -3.65
C TRP A 170 -40.46 9.34 -3.43
N GLU A 171 -40.42 10.11 -2.34
CA GLU A 171 -41.48 11.07 -1.99
C GLU A 171 -41.70 12.14 -3.08
N HIS A 172 -40.65 12.51 -3.81
CA HIS A 172 -40.72 13.53 -4.86
C HIS A 172 -41.34 13.01 -6.17
N ASP A 173 -41.12 11.74 -6.49
CA ASP A 173 -41.68 11.06 -7.67
C ASP A 173 -41.97 9.59 -7.34
N PRO A 174 -43.25 9.23 -7.12
CA PRO A 174 -43.64 7.87 -6.77
C PRO A 174 -43.32 6.80 -7.83
N ASN A 175 -42.97 7.19 -9.06
CA ASN A 175 -42.54 6.25 -10.10
C ASN A 175 -41.05 5.85 -9.96
N VAL A 176 -40.31 6.51 -9.06
CA VAL A 176 -38.90 6.23 -8.81
C VAL A 176 -38.75 5.34 -7.59
N VAL A 177 -37.97 4.27 -7.75
CA VAL A 177 -37.68 3.30 -6.69
C VAL A 177 -36.34 3.61 -6.04
N ILE A 178 -36.32 3.75 -4.72
CA ILE A 178 -35.10 3.86 -3.93
C ILE A 178 -34.72 2.45 -3.45
N ILE A 179 -33.48 2.06 -3.74
CA ILE A 179 -32.91 0.79 -3.31
C ILE A 179 -32.07 1.05 -2.06
N SER A 180 -32.46 0.51 -0.91
CA SER A 180 -31.69 0.68 0.33
C SER A 180 -30.30 0.10 0.20
N PHE A 181 -29.31 0.75 0.80
CA PHE A 181 -27.93 0.27 0.79
C PHE A 181 -27.32 0.32 2.19
N LYS A 182 -26.76 -0.82 2.61
CA LYS A 182 -25.98 -0.96 3.83
C LYS A 182 -24.85 -1.96 3.56
N PRO A 183 -23.72 -1.50 3.02
CA PRO A 183 -22.60 -2.37 2.68
C PRO A 183 -21.90 -2.88 3.95
N ASN A 184 -21.49 -4.13 3.93
CA ASN A 184 -20.55 -4.71 4.88
C ASN A 184 -19.18 -4.80 4.21
N VAL A 185 -18.32 -3.81 4.45
CA VAL A 185 -16.95 -3.78 3.94
C VAL A 185 -16.04 -4.49 4.93
N ARG A 186 -15.25 -5.46 4.45
CA ARG A 186 -14.34 -6.25 5.29
C ARG A 186 -13.10 -6.69 4.52
N LEU A 187 -12.05 -7.06 5.26
CA LEU A 187 -10.94 -7.82 4.70
C LEU A 187 -11.30 -9.30 4.61
N HIS A 188 -10.94 -9.92 3.50
CA HIS A 188 -10.98 -11.38 3.36
C HIS A 188 -9.69 -11.97 3.94
N THR A 189 -9.71 -12.27 5.24
CA THR A 189 -8.52 -12.66 6.01
C THR A 189 -8.13 -14.13 5.91
N ASP A 190 -8.99 -14.99 5.35
CA ASP A 190 -8.77 -16.43 5.28
C ASP A 190 -7.57 -16.80 4.40
N ILE A 191 -7.35 -16.03 3.33
CA ILE A 191 -6.24 -16.22 2.39
C ILE A 191 -5.64 -14.84 2.07
N PRO A 192 -4.38 -14.56 2.46
CA PRO A 192 -3.69 -13.36 2.06
C PRO A 192 -3.43 -13.36 0.54
N LEU A 193 -3.48 -12.19 -0.08
CA LEU A 193 -3.05 -11.97 -1.46
C LEU A 193 -1.54 -11.73 -1.57
N LEU A 194 -0.97 -11.16 -0.51
CA LEU A 194 0.44 -10.80 -0.41
C LEU A 194 0.92 -11.15 1.00
N ARG A 195 2.11 -11.76 1.09
CA ARG A 195 2.85 -11.87 2.33
C ARG A 195 4.34 -11.82 2.02
N LEU A 196 5.00 -10.73 2.43
CA LEU A 196 6.45 -10.59 2.34
C LEU A 196 7.05 -10.81 3.72
N GLU A 197 7.82 -11.88 3.86
CA GLU A 197 8.60 -12.14 5.06
C GLU A 197 9.87 -11.30 5.08
N ALA A 198 10.39 -11.04 6.27
CA ALA A 198 11.68 -10.39 6.48
C ALA A 198 12.78 -11.16 5.70
N LEU A 199 13.43 -10.49 4.75
CA LEU A 199 14.52 -11.07 3.98
C LEU A 199 15.68 -11.37 4.93
N SER A 200 16.02 -12.66 5.09
CA SER A 200 17.11 -13.06 5.99
C SER A 200 18.45 -12.52 5.50
N GLN A 201 19.28 -11.97 6.40
CA GLN A 201 20.67 -11.61 6.07
C GLN A 201 21.51 -12.82 5.66
N ASN A 202 21.08 -14.03 6.08
CA ASN A 202 21.70 -15.32 5.77
C ASN A 202 20.81 -16.17 4.86
N GLY A 203 20.48 -15.68 3.66
CA GLY A 203 20.21 -16.46 2.43
C GLY A 203 19.19 -17.62 2.39
N ASN A 204 18.46 -17.95 3.46
CA ASN A 204 17.66 -19.18 3.53
C ASN A 204 16.37 -19.11 2.72
N SER A 205 15.81 -17.91 2.49
CA SER A 205 14.87 -17.66 1.41
C SER A 205 15.68 -17.32 0.16
N SER A 206 16.37 -18.32 -0.39
CA SER A 206 17.18 -18.14 -1.59
C SER A 206 16.29 -17.62 -2.72
N PRO A 207 16.52 -16.38 -3.22
CA PRO A 207 15.88 -15.91 -4.43
C PRO A 207 16.09 -16.95 -5.53
N ILE A 208 15.09 -17.19 -6.37
CA ILE A 208 15.28 -18.09 -7.52
C ILE A 208 16.19 -17.34 -8.51
N TYR A 209 17.50 -17.54 -8.38
CA TYR A 209 18.50 -16.95 -9.26
C TYR A 209 18.45 -17.63 -10.63
N SER A 210 18.26 -16.84 -11.69
CA SER A 210 18.87 -17.17 -12.98
C SER A 210 20.32 -16.68 -12.95
N SER A 211 21.24 -17.39 -13.59
CA SER A 211 22.69 -17.13 -13.56
C SER A 211 23.14 -15.76 -14.10
N THR A 212 22.20 -14.91 -14.50
CA THR A 212 22.38 -13.55 -15.04
C THR A 212 21.57 -12.48 -14.30
N SER A 213 20.93 -12.80 -13.17
CA SER A 213 19.97 -11.92 -12.49
C SER A 213 20.64 -10.78 -11.71
N HIS A 214 20.23 -9.53 -11.99
CA HIS A 214 20.61 -8.34 -11.22
C HIS A 214 19.90 -8.33 -9.86
N ARG A 215 20.46 -7.61 -8.86
CA ARG A 215 19.96 -7.54 -7.48
C ARG A 215 18.47 -7.20 -7.33
N TYR A 216 17.82 -6.60 -8.33
CA TYR A 216 16.42 -6.16 -8.28
C TYR A 216 15.50 -6.87 -9.29
N ASP A 217 16.04 -7.86 -10.01
CA ASP A 217 15.33 -8.67 -11.02
C ASP A 217 14.73 -9.96 -10.39
N PHE A 218 15.03 -10.24 -9.12
CA PHE A 218 14.61 -11.47 -8.46
C PHE A 218 13.12 -11.47 -8.09
N GLU A 219 12.56 -12.67 -8.03
CA GLU A 219 11.19 -12.92 -7.61
C GLU A 219 11.19 -13.48 -6.19
N ILE A 220 10.29 -12.98 -5.34
CA ILE A 220 10.21 -13.38 -3.93
C ILE A 220 9.06 -14.37 -3.79
N PRO A 221 9.31 -15.66 -3.52
CA PRO A 221 8.26 -16.62 -3.20
C PRO A 221 7.51 -16.18 -1.95
N MET A 222 6.18 -16.28 -1.99
CA MET A 222 5.30 -15.97 -0.87
C MET A 222 4.60 -17.23 -0.40
N SER A 223 4.73 -17.54 0.88
CA SER A 223 3.95 -18.58 1.53
C SER A 223 2.58 -18.03 1.95
N LEU A 224 1.58 -18.18 1.06
CA LEU A 224 0.23 -17.64 1.29
C LEU A 224 -0.68 -18.58 2.10
N SER A 225 -0.25 -19.81 2.36
CA SER A 225 -0.99 -20.75 3.20
C SER A 225 -0.07 -21.71 3.93
N ASN A 226 -0.44 -22.07 5.16
CA ASN A 226 0.26 -23.09 5.96
C ASN A 226 -0.09 -24.53 5.54
N LEU A 227 -1.05 -24.71 4.61
CA LEU A 227 -1.36 -26.03 4.07
C LEU A 227 -0.23 -26.48 3.14
N THR A 228 0.52 -27.48 3.59
CA THR A 228 1.60 -28.18 2.89
C THR A 228 1.22 -28.78 1.53
N ASP A 229 -0.08 -28.78 1.18
CA ASP A 229 -0.64 -29.33 -0.05
C ASP A 229 -1.12 -28.26 -1.05
N THR A 230 -0.74 -26.98 -0.88
CA THR A 230 -1.19 -25.95 -1.83
C THR A 230 -0.54 -26.12 -3.19
N ILE A 231 -1.39 -26.54 -4.13
CA ILE A 231 -1.17 -26.56 -5.57
C ILE A 231 -0.79 -25.16 -6.10
N ALA A 232 -1.11 -24.07 -5.40
CA ALA A 232 -0.82 -22.72 -5.86
C ALA A 232 0.32 -22.04 -5.09
N GLN A 233 1.38 -21.62 -5.81
CA GLN A 233 2.45 -20.77 -5.28
C GLN A 233 2.35 -19.37 -5.90
N SER A 234 2.75 -18.33 -5.16
CA SER A 234 2.78 -16.96 -5.69
C SER A 234 4.14 -16.31 -5.46
N THR A 235 4.58 -15.48 -6.39
CA THR A 235 5.85 -14.75 -6.29
C THR A 235 5.62 -13.25 -6.48
N PHE A 236 6.19 -12.44 -5.60
CA PHE A 236 6.22 -10.99 -5.73
C PHE A 236 7.33 -10.55 -6.68
N MET A 237 7.06 -9.48 -7.45
CA MET A 237 8.00 -8.91 -8.41
C MET A 237 7.90 -7.39 -8.39
N LEU A 238 9.06 -6.73 -8.34
CA LEU A 238 9.15 -5.29 -8.54
C LEU A 238 8.81 -4.93 -10.00
N ALA A 239 8.18 -3.77 -10.18
CA ALA A 239 7.89 -3.24 -11.50
C ALA A 239 8.78 -2.04 -11.81
N ARG A 240 8.97 -1.77 -13.10
CA ARG A 240 9.67 -0.61 -13.62
C ARG A 240 8.67 0.41 -14.16
N PRO A 241 8.82 1.72 -13.90
CA PRO A 241 8.03 2.75 -14.57
C PRO A 241 8.17 2.62 -16.09
N ALA A 242 7.06 2.82 -16.78
CA ALA A 242 7.02 2.79 -18.24
C ALA A 242 6.75 4.20 -18.76
N GLU A 243 7.46 4.56 -19.82
CA GLU A 243 7.17 5.77 -20.58
C GLU A 243 5.94 5.54 -21.47
N PRO A 244 5.01 6.50 -21.56
CA PRO A 244 3.86 6.37 -22.44
C PRO A 244 4.32 6.22 -23.89
N HIS A 245 3.94 5.11 -24.53
CA HIS A 245 4.22 4.87 -25.94
C HIS A 245 2.91 4.58 -26.67
N PRO A 246 2.69 5.11 -27.90
CA PRO A 246 1.43 4.95 -28.63
C PRO A 246 0.99 3.49 -28.83
N ASN A 247 1.93 2.56 -28.83
CA ASN A 247 1.69 1.13 -29.10
C ASN A 247 1.68 0.28 -27.82
N SER A 248 1.72 0.89 -26.63
CA SER A 248 1.77 0.16 -25.36
C SER A 248 0.57 0.53 -24.50
N SER A 249 -0.21 -0.47 -24.10
CA SER A 249 -1.22 -0.26 -23.08
C SER A 249 -0.55 -0.08 -21.72
N MET A 250 -1.11 0.79 -20.89
CA MET A 250 -0.53 1.23 -19.63
C MET A 250 -1.47 0.90 -18.47
N TRP A 251 -0.90 0.49 -17.35
CA TRP A 251 -1.60 0.28 -16.09
C TRP A 251 -1.05 1.24 -15.01
N PRO A 252 -1.91 1.93 -14.24
CA PRO A 252 -3.37 1.98 -14.40
C PRO A 252 -3.79 2.65 -15.73
N PRO A 253 -5.06 2.56 -16.16
CA PRO A 253 -5.55 3.24 -17.35
C PRO A 253 -5.57 4.77 -17.17
N ALA A 254 -5.53 5.52 -18.27
CA ALA A 254 -5.41 6.99 -18.28
C ALA A 254 -6.51 7.70 -17.47
N THR A 255 -7.70 7.11 -17.44
CA THR A 255 -8.86 7.57 -16.66
C THR A 255 -8.58 7.63 -15.16
N ILE A 256 -7.74 6.72 -14.62
CA ILE A 256 -7.31 6.77 -13.23
C ILE A 256 -6.10 7.70 -13.13
N PRO A 257 -6.16 8.80 -12.34
CA PRO A 257 -5.03 9.69 -12.14
C PRO A 257 -3.87 8.93 -11.49
N ALA A 258 -2.69 9.01 -12.10
CA ALA A 258 -1.47 8.38 -11.61
C ALA A 258 -0.24 9.11 -12.15
N SER A 259 0.75 9.37 -11.28
CA SER A 259 2.02 9.98 -11.67
C SER A 259 2.98 9.01 -12.35
N GLN A 260 2.85 7.71 -12.04
CA GLN A 260 3.65 6.66 -12.65
C GLN A 260 2.75 5.52 -13.15
N ARG A 261 3.13 4.92 -14.26
CA ARG A 261 2.44 3.78 -14.87
C ARG A 261 3.44 2.70 -15.24
N VAL A 262 2.94 1.50 -15.50
CA VAL A 262 3.71 0.36 -16.00
C VAL A 262 3.05 -0.16 -17.26
N VAL A 263 3.79 -0.89 -18.09
CA VAL A 263 3.19 -1.57 -19.25
C VAL A 263 2.16 -2.59 -18.76
N SER A 264 0.93 -2.49 -19.28
CA SER A 264 -0.16 -3.42 -19.04
C SER A 264 0.19 -4.77 -19.68
N LEU A 265 0.05 -5.84 -18.88
CA LEU A 265 0.25 -7.21 -19.34
C LEU A 265 -1.07 -7.88 -19.75
N GLY A 266 -2.20 -7.21 -19.51
CA GLY A 266 -3.55 -7.77 -19.65
C GLY A 266 -4.28 -7.43 -20.96
N ASP A 267 -3.83 -6.42 -21.73
CA ASP A 267 -4.61 -5.87 -22.85
C ASP A 267 -4.33 -6.50 -24.22
N ASP A 268 -3.26 -7.29 -24.36
CA ASP A 268 -3.02 -8.12 -25.57
C ASP A 268 -4.09 -9.21 -25.77
N ILE A 269 -5.07 -9.31 -24.86
CA ILE A 269 -6.11 -10.33 -24.85
C ILE A 269 -7.33 -9.94 -25.72
N LEU A 270 -7.49 -8.67 -26.14
CA LEU A 270 -8.71 -8.20 -26.82
C LEU A 270 -8.52 -7.72 -28.27
N ALA A 271 -7.30 -7.62 -28.78
CA ALA A 271 -7.05 -7.36 -30.20
C ALA A 271 -7.20 -8.65 -31.04
N GLY A 272 -8.43 -9.14 -31.20
CA GLY A 272 -8.87 -9.95 -32.35
C GLY A 272 -8.37 -11.40 -32.49
N HIS A 273 -7.45 -11.91 -31.66
CA HIS A 273 -6.94 -13.28 -31.81
C HIS A 273 -7.75 -14.28 -30.96
N ARG A 274 -8.92 -14.70 -31.48
CA ARG A 274 -9.57 -15.92 -31.00
C ARG A 274 -8.62 -17.09 -31.28
N HIS A 275 -8.31 -17.88 -30.25
CA HIS A 275 -7.51 -19.12 -30.29
C HIS A 275 -5.97 -18.98 -30.22
N VAL A 276 -5.44 -18.14 -29.33
CA VAL A 276 -4.06 -18.30 -28.87
C VAL A 276 -4.06 -19.23 -27.66
N SER A 277 -3.36 -20.37 -27.72
CA SER A 277 -3.27 -21.27 -26.57
C SER A 277 -2.52 -20.59 -25.42
N ALA A 278 -2.84 -20.94 -24.17
CA ALA A 278 -2.11 -20.45 -22.99
C ALA A 278 -0.59 -20.62 -23.12
N LEU A 279 -0.14 -21.65 -23.85
CA LEU A 279 1.25 -21.91 -24.18
C LEU A 279 1.87 -20.86 -25.12
N VAL A 280 1.16 -20.43 -26.18
CA VAL A 280 1.64 -19.37 -27.08
C VAL A 280 1.59 -18.02 -26.35
N GLN A 281 0.57 -17.79 -25.51
CA GLN A 281 0.50 -16.67 -24.58
C GLN A 281 1.74 -16.61 -23.68
N MET A 282 2.18 -17.75 -23.13
CA MET A 282 3.39 -17.89 -22.32
C MET A 282 4.69 -17.67 -23.12
N MET A 283 4.77 -18.15 -24.37
CA MET A 283 5.94 -17.95 -25.22
C MET A 283 6.10 -16.47 -25.61
N THR A 284 5.01 -15.79 -25.95
CA THR A 284 5.01 -14.35 -26.17
C THR A 284 5.35 -13.63 -24.87
N PHE A 285 4.84 -14.09 -23.72
CA PHE A 285 5.08 -13.50 -22.40
C PHE A 285 6.54 -13.54 -21.92
N ASN A 286 7.25 -14.67 -22.04
CA ASN A 286 8.69 -14.71 -21.73
C ASN A 286 9.53 -13.90 -22.73
N GLN A 287 8.99 -13.63 -23.93
CA GLN A 287 9.61 -12.78 -24.95
C GLN A 287 9.27 -11.29 -24.75
N THR A 288 8.10 -10.91 -24.23
CA THR A 288 7.66 -9.51 -24.00
C THR A 288 8.00 -9.01 -22.60
N PHE A 289 7.99 -9.89 -21.59
CA PHE A 289 8.59 -9.65 -20.29
C PHE A 289 10.13 -9.77 -20.40
N THR A 290 10.69 -8.97 -21.30
CA THR A 290 12.13 -8.78 -21.41
C THR A 290 12.65 -8.16 -20.12
N GLY A 291 13.96 -8.29 -19.85
CA GLY A 291 14.64 -7.55 -18.77
C GLY A 291 14.58 -6.01 -18.91
N ALA A 292 13.77 -5.47 -19.82
CA ALA A 292 13.40 -4.06 -19.86
C ALA A 292 12.28 -3.71 -18.88
N GLN A 293 11.39 -4.66 -18.53
CA GLN A 293 10.23 -4.40 -17.64
C GLN A 293 10.49 -4.69 -16.15
N LYS A 294 11.65 -5.28 -15.83
CA LYS A 294 12.14 -5.44 -14.46
C LYS A 294 13.17 -4.34 -14.13
N PRO A 295 13.15 -3.79 -12.90
CA PRO A 295 14.19 -2.88 -12.45
C PRO A 295 15.57 -3.57 -12.42
N ARG A 296 16.60 -2.89 -12.92
CA ARG A 296 18.00 -3.36 -12.86
C ARG A 296 18.76 -2.76 -11.69
N ASN A 297 18.33 -1.60 -11.24
CA ASN A 297 18.87 -0.86 -10.10
C ASN A 297 17.72 -0.25 -9.28
N ARG A 298 18.04 0.33 -8.12
CA ARG A 298 17.04 0.89 -7.20
C ARG A 298 16.26 2.07 -7.80
N ASP A 299 16.93 2.90 -8.58
CA ASP A 299 16.32 4.13 -9.14
C ASP A 299 15.29 3.80 -10.24
N GLU A 300 15.27 2.55 -10.72
CA GLU A 300 14.29 2.03 -11.66
C GLU A 300 13.08 1.36 -10.99
N ILE A 301 13.01 1.30 -9.66
CA ILE A 301 11.88 0.69 -8.94
C ILE A 301 10.67 1.63 -9.01
N ASN A 302 9.52 1.08 -9.43
CA ASN A 302 8.24 1.77 -9.31
C ASN A 302 7.66 1.52 -7.91
N GLU A 303 7.54 2.58 -7.11
CA GLU A 303 6.94 2.52 -5.77
C GLU A 303 5.40 2.67 -5.80
N GLN A 304 4.80 2.86 -6.98
CA GLN A 304 3.36 2.95 -7.21
C GLN A 304 2.77 1.73 -7.93
N ALA A 305 3.61 0.73 -8.27
CA ALA A 305 3.15 -0.49 -8.92
C ALA A 305 4.07 -1.68 -8.63
N PHE A 306 3.48 -2.87 -8.52
CA PHE A 306 4.21 -4.13 -8.45
C PHE A 306 3.42 -5.26 -9.14
N ARG A 307 4.03 -6.44 -9.24
CA ARG A 307 3.41 -7.61 -9.87
C ARG A 307 3.42 -8.82 -8.94
N ILE A 308 2.39 -9.64 -9.04
CA ILE A 308 2.32 -10.96 -8.41
C ILE A 308 2.12 -11.99 -9.52
N ARG A 309 3.02 -12.97 -9.59
CA ARG A 309 2.84 -14.14 -10.46
C ARG A 309 2.25 -15.28 -9.67
N HIS A 310 1.25 -15.94 -10.25
CA HIS A 310 0.61 -17.13 -9.70
C HIS A 310 1.05 -18.38 -10.48
N TRP A 311 1.34 -19.45 -9.75
CA TRP A 311 1.75 -20.76 -10.25
C TRP A 311 0.74 -21.82 -9.84
N MET A 312 0.51 -22.84 -10.67
CA MET A 312 -0.27 -24.02 -10.29
C MET A 312 0.52 -25.31 -10.54
N HIS A 313 0.84 -26.03 -9.47
CA HIS A 313 1.38 -27.37 -9.48
C HIS A 313 0.30 -28.38 -9.81
N THR A 314 0.22 -28.78 -11.07
CA THR A 314 -0.67 -29.87 -11.50
C THR A 314 -0.23 -31.25 -10.97
N VAL A 315 1.04 -31.39 -10.54
CA VAL A 315 1.62 -32.60 -9.92
C VAL A 315 2.60 -32.20 -8.81
N ALA A 316 2.51 -32.84 -7.64
CA ALA A 316 3.45 -32.64 -6.54
C ALA A 316 4.91 -32.90 -7.00
N GLY A 317 5.82 -31.96 -6.75
CA GLY A 317 7.23 -32.08 -7.10
C GLY A 317 7.64 -31.67 -8.53
N HIS A 318 6.71 -31.28 -9.40
CA HIS A 318 7.02 -30.69 -10.71
C HIS A 318 6.75 -29.19 -10.71
N ARG A 319 7.61 -28.39 -11.33
CA ARG A 319 7.42 -26.94 -11.48
C ARG A 319 6.12 -26.72 -12.26
N GLY A 320 5.12 -26.12 -11.62
CA GLY A 320 3.78 -25.94 -12.18
C GLY A 320 3.75 -25.00 -13.38
N GLU A 321 2.69 -25.07 -14.17
CA GLU A 321 2.47 -24.12 -15.27
C GLU A 321 2.15 -22.72 -14.70
N PRO A 322 2.71 -21.64 -15.25
CA PRO A 322 2.39 -20.28 -14.83
C PRO A 322 0.95 -19.95 -15.23
N LEU A 323 0.11 -19.54 -14.27
CA LEU A 323 -1.29 -19.23 -14.52
C LEU A 323 -1.47 -17.82 -15.07
N GLN A 324 -0.95 -16.83 -14.34
CA GLN A 324 -1.24 -15.42 -14.59
C GLN A 324 -0.29 -14.51 -13.80
N ILE A 325 0.06 -13.35 -14.38
CA ILE A 325 0.62 -12.23 -13.61
C ILE A 325 -0.50 -11.21 -13.38
N SER A 326 -0.69 -10.81 -12.13
CA SER A 326 -1.50 -9.65 -11.78
C SER A 326 -0.59 -8.45 -11.56
N THR A 327 -0.90 -7.33 -12.17
CA THR A 327 -0.27 -6.03 -11.91
C THR A 327 -1.13 -5.24 -10.94
N TYR A 328 -0.53 -4.76 -9.85
CA TYR A 328 -1.19 -3.89 -8.90
C TYR A 328 -0.63 -2.48 -9.02
N ALA A 329 -1.52 -1.49 -9.01
CA ALA A 329 -1.17 -0.09 -8.91
C ALA A 329 -1.80 0.52 -7.65
N THR A 330 -1.34 1.70 -7.26
CA THR A 330 -1.88 2.46 -6.13
C THR A 330 -2.32 3.86 -6.57
N LEU A 331 -2.90 4.62 -5.64
CA LEU A 331 -3.30 6.01 -5.81
C LEU A 331 -2.47 6.88 -4.88
N ASP A 332 -2.15 8.09 -5.31
CA ASP A 332 -1.62 9.11 -4.40
C ASP A 332 -2.66 9.37 -3.29
N PRO A 333 -2.26 9.34 -1.99
CA PRO A 333 -3.13 9.69 -0.87
C PRO A 333 -3.93 10.98 -1.05
N ALA A 334 -3.38 11.99 -1.73
CA ALA A 334 -4.07 13.25 -1.98
C ALA A 334 -5.35 13.10 -2.84
N LEU A 335 -5.44 12.05 -3.67
CA LEU A 335 -6.58 11.80 -4.54
C LEU A 335 -7.80 11.24 -3.79
N TYR A 336 -7.57 10.51 -2.69
CA TYR A 336 -8.64 9.85 -1.93
C TYR A 336 -8.75 10.34 -0.47
N THR A 337 -7.95 11.32 -0.07
CA THR A 337 -8.07 11.94 1.25
C THR A 337 -9.02 13.15 1.16
N PRO A 338 -10.16 13.14 1.87
CA PRO A 338 -11.07 14.29 1.88
C PRO A 338 -10.41 15.49 2.56
N THR A 339 -10.72 16.69 2.09
CA THR A 339 -10.33 17.96 2.71
C THR A 339 -11.55 18.82 2.99
N ASP A 340 -11.39 19.90 3.75
CA ASP A 340 -12.49 20.82 4.06
C ASP A 340 -13.17 21.42 2.83
N THR A 341 -12.44 21.53 1.71
CA THR A 341 -12.89 22.10 0.44
C THR A 341 -13.14 21.06 -0.64
N ARG A 342 -12.68 19.82 -0.41
CA ARG A 342 -12.88 18.66 -1.29
C ARG A 342 -13.41 17.48 -0.47
N PRO A 343 -14.57 17.64 0.17
CA PRO A 343 -15.04 16.67 1.15
C PRO A 343 -15.42 15.34 0.51
N PHE A 344 -15.69 15.28 -0.80
CA PHE A 344 -16.14 14.07 -1.47
C PHE A 344 -14.99 13.15 -1.95
N ARG A 345 -13.74 13.64 -1.99
CA ARG A 345 -12.57 12.83 -2.41
C ARG A 345 -12.44 11.58 -1.58
N GLY A 346 -12.47 10.40 -2.18
CA GLY A 346 -12.37 9.16 -1.41
C GLY A 346 -12.43 7.88 -2.20
N ILE A 347 -12.18 6.79 -1.49
CA ILE A 347 -12.59 5.45 -1.91
C ILE A 347 -14.00 5.21 -1.38
N TRP A 348 -14.90 4.82 -2.27
CA TRP A 348 -16.31 4.60 -1.99
C TRP A 348 -16.72 3.20 -2.42
N VAL A 349 -17.79 2.69 -1.83
CA VAL A 349 -18.49 1.49 -2.26
C VAL A 349 -19.89 1.86 -2.72
N GLY A 350 -20.33 1.31 -3.86
CA GLY A 350 -21.64 1.56 -4.45
C GLY A 350 -22.44 0.29 -4.72
N ASP A 351 -23.76 0.40 -4.72
CA ASP A 351 -24.66 -0.68 -5.16
C ASP A 351 -24.88 -0.65 -6.68
N TYR A 352 -24.43 -1.69 -7.37
CA TYR A 352 -24.63 -1.91 -8.81
C TYR A 352 -25.65 -3.02 -9.08
N SER A 353 -26.63 -3.17 -8.18
CA SER A 353 -27.77 -4.06 -8.33
C SER A 353 -27.34 -5.52 -8.53
N ALA A 354 -27.65 -6.13 -9.68
CA ALA A 354 -27.32 -7.52 -9.99
C ALA A 354 -25.81 -7.81 -10.00
N HIS A 355 -24.96 -6.78 -10.16
CA HIS A 355 -23.51 -6.92 -10.11
C HIS A 355 -22.95 -6.86 -8.67
N GLY A 356 -23.75 -6.37 -7.71
CA GLY A 356 -23.36 -6.28 -6.31
C GLY A 356 -22.61 -5.00 -5.97
N CYS A 357 -21.71 -5.09 -4.97
CA CYS A 357 -20.95 -3.94 -4.50
C CYS A 357 -19.69 -3.75 -5.33
N GLU A 358 -19.45 -2.53 -5.79
CA GLU A 358 -18.20 -2.15 -6.47
C GLU A 358 -17.51 -0.99 -5.74
N PHE A 359 -16.18 -0.99 -5.76
CA PHE A 359 -15.36 0.08 -5.23
C PHE A 359 -15.04 1.10 -6.33
N ILE A 360 -15.18 2.38 -5.99
CA ILE A 360 -14.91 3.50 -6.88
C ILE A 360 -13.95 4.49 -6.20
N LEU A 361 -13.14 5.16 -7.00
CA LEU A 361 -12.53 6.43 -6.63
C LEU A 361 -13.54 7.53 -6.95
N LEU A 362 -14.04 8.21 -5.93
CA LEU A 362 -14.77 9.45 -6.13
C LEU A 362 -13.74 10.59 -6.16
N HIS A 363 -13.35 10.96 -7.37
CA HIS A 363 -12.34 11.95 -7.66
C HIS A 363 -12.99 13.34 -7.77
N GLN A 364 -12.45 14.31 -7.05
CA GLN A 364 -12.86 15.71 -7.10
C GLN A 364 -11.63 16.54 -7.47
N PRO A 365 -11.33 16.75 -8.77
CA PRO A 365 -10.13 17.46 -9.18
C PRO A 365 -10.07 18.88 -8.59
N ASP A 366 -8.86 19.41 -8.44
CA ASP A 366 -8.70 20.83 -8.17
C ASP A 366 -8.95 21.62 -9.45
N ASP A 367 -9.58 22.79 -9.31
CA ASP A 367 -9.80 23.68 -10.44
C ASP A 367 -8.44 24.30 -10.82
N ASP A 368 -8.20 24.50 -12.12
CA ASP A 368 -6.98 25.16 -12.61
C ASP A 368 -6.82 26.57 -12.01
N GLU A 369 -7.94 27.24 -11.76
CA GLU A 369 -7.98 28.54 -11.11
C GLU A 369 -8.38 28.42 -9.61
N PRO A 370 -7.62 29.03 -8.70
CA PRO A 370 -7.97 29.09 -7.28
C PRO A 370 -9.34 29.72 -7.06
N PHE A 371 -10.00 29.34 -5.96
CA PHE A 371 -11.25 29.98 -5.56
C PHE A 371 -11.01 31.46 -5.25
N ASP A 372 -11.62 32.34 -6.04
CA ASP A 372 -11.60 33.77 -5.75
C ASP A 372 -12.69 34.11 -4.73
N GLU A 373 -12.27 34.31 -3.48
CA GLU A 373 -13.16 34.67 -2.38
C GLU A 373 -13.94 35.98 -2.63
N SER A 374 -13.44 36.87 -3.50
CA SER A 374 -14.08 38.15 -3.82
C SER A 374 -15.35 37.99 -4.67
N THR A 375 -15.53 36.84 -5.32
CA THR A 375 -16.74 36.52 -6.09
C THR A 375 -17.99 36.40 -5.21
N VAL A 376 -17.80 36.04 -3.94
CA VAL A 376 -18.89 35.89 -2.97
C VAL A 376 -19.01 37.16 -2.14
N VAL A 377 -19.75 38.14 -2.67
CA VAL A 377 -20.01 39.42 -1.99
C VAL A 377 -21.19 39.29 -1.02
N LYS A 378 -21.07 39.87 0.18
CA LYS A 378 -22.14 39.90 1.18
C LYS A 378 -23.35 40.70 0.67
N ARG A 379 -24.54 40.11 0.75
CA ARG A 379 -25.81 40.74 0.37
C ARG A 379 -26.33 41.62 1.51
N SER A 380 -27.13 42.62 1.17
CA SER A 380 -27.66 43.57 2.17
C SER A 380 -28.70 42.95 3.12
N ASP A 381 -29.35 41.87 2.70
CA ASP A 381 -30.46 41.19 3.38
C ASP A 381 -30.06 39.90 4.09
N GLU A 382 -28.79 39.46 3.98
CA GLU A 382 -28.31 38.23 4.62
C GLU A 382 -27.57 38.51 5.94
N SER A 383 -27.75 37.60 6.91
CA SER A 383 -26.99 37.63 8.16
C SER A 383 -25.51 37.29 7.92
N ASP A 384 -24.64 37.62 8.87
CA ASP A 384 -23.23 37.21 8.82
C ASP A 384 -23.06 35.69 8.75
N GLU A 385 -23.89 34.94 9.48
CA GLU A 385 -23.88 33.49 9.45
C GLU A 385 -24.26 32.94 8.08
N GLN A 386 -25.33 33.48 7.47
CA GLN A 386 -25.77 33.09 6.13
C GLN A 386 -24.70 33.38 5.08
N TYR A 387 -24.02 34.53 5.20
CA TYR A 387 -22.90 34.89 4.33
C TYR A 387 -21.74 33.89 4.44
N LEU A 388 -21.32 33.56 5.66
CA LEU A 388 -20.22 32.63 5.90
C LEU A 388 -20.55 31.22 5.42
N THR A 389 -21.78 30.74 5.64
CA THR A 389 -22.25 29.46 5.10
C THR A 389 -22.20 29.46 3.58
N ARG A 390 -22.72 30.51 2.93
CA ARG A 390 -22.71 30.63 1.46
C ARG A 390 -21.28 30.67 0.91
N LYS A 391 -20.37 31.36 1.58
CA LYS A 391 -18.95 31.40 1.19
C LYS A 391 -18.29 30.03 1.30
N LYS A 392 -18.54 29.29 2.39
CA LYS A 392 -18.05 27.93 2.57
C LYS A 392 -18.63 26.97 1.52
N ASP A 393 -19.94 27.05 1.29
CA ASP A 393 -20.64 26.22 0.30
C ASP A 393 -20.09 26.48 -1.11
N ALA A 394 -19.85 27.73 -1.50
CA ALA A 394 -19.25 28.05 -2.79
C ALA A 394 -17.82 27.50 -2.96
N GLN A 395 -17.07 27.34 -1.86
CA GLN A 395 -15.73 26.76 -1.90
C GLN A 395 -15.76 25.23 -2.02
N ILE A 396 -16.75 24.58 -1.39
CA ILE A 396 -16.97 23.12 -1.38
C ILE A 396 -17.64 22.64 -2.66
N TYR A 397 -18.76 23.26 -3.02
CA TYR A 397 -19.62 22.89 -4.14
C TYR A 397 -19.20 23.66 -5.37
N ARG A 398 -18.15 23.18 -6.03
CA ARG A 398 -17.67 23.70 -7.30
C ARG A 398 -16.93 22.62 -8.08
N GLY A 399 -16.95 22.77 -9.39
CA GLY A 399 -16.17 21.93 -10.30
C GLY A 399 -16.71 20.51 -10.39
N ARG A 400 -15.90 19.64 -10.98
CA ARG A 400 -16.30 18.29 -11.36
C ARG A 400 -16.29 17.32 -10.17
N LEU A 401 -17.15 16.31 -10.27
CA LEU A 401 -17.12 15.12 -9.42
C LEU A 401 -17.21 13.88 -10.30
N GLU A 402 -16.17 13.05 -10.24
CA GLU A 402 -15.95 11.92 -11.15
C GLU A 402 -15.92 10.61 -10.35
N ALA A 403 -16.73 9.63 -10.73
CA ALA A 403 -16.69 8.30 -10.13
C ALA A 403 -16.03 7.31 -11.08
N ILE A 404 -14.82 6.88 -10.73
CA ILE A 404 -14.00 5.96 -11.53
C ILE A 404 -14.00 4.59 -10.85
N LYS A 405 -14.34 3.54 -11.59
CA LYS A 405 -14.39 2.17 -11.05
C LYS A 405 -12.98 1.65 -10.73
N LEU A 406 -12.73 1.26 -9.49
CA LEU A 406 -11.52 0.52 -9.08
C LEU A 406 -11.77 -0.99 -9.10
N THR A 407 -13.01 -1.38 -8.78
CA THR A 407 -13.59 -2.65 -9.23
C THR A 407 -14.78 -2.37 -10.13
N GLY A 408 -15.04 -3.28 -11.06
CA GLY A 408 -16.13 -3.12 -12.00
C GLY A 408 -16.75 -4.44 -12.38
N ASP A 409 -17.54 -4.40 -13.43
CA ASP A 409 -18.42 -5.48 -13.85
C ASP A 409 -18.30 -5.69 -15.37
N PRO A 410 -18.99 -6.70 -15.94
CA PRO A 410 -18.90 -6.96 -17.37
C PRO A 410 -19.42 -5.83 -18.25
N ASN A 411 -20.26 -4.94 -17.73
CA ASN A 411 -20.85 -3.83 -18.46
C ASN A 411 -19.98 -2.58 -18.32
N ILE A 412 -19.68 -2.14 -17.10
CA ILE A 412 -18.77 -1.03 -16.81
C ILE A 412 -17.55 -1.58 -16.06
N PRO A 413 -16.42 -1.79 -16.75
CA PRO A 413 -15.24 -2.39 -16.15
C PRO A 413 -14.47 -1.41 -15.25
N ARG A 414 -13.56 -1.97 -14.45
CA ARG A 414 -12.53 -1.21 -13.72
C ARG A 414 -11.81 -0.26 -14.68
N GLY A 415 -11.44 0.90 -14.18
CA GLY A 415 -10.77 1.95 -14.94
C GLY A 415 -11.72 2.86 -15.71
N GLU A 416 -13.01 2.53 -15.83
CA GLU A 416 -13.98 3.37 -16.52
C GLU A 416 -14.73 4.28 -15.56
N TYR A 417 -15.25 5.39 -16.09
CA TYR A 417 -16.21 6.18 -15.35
C TYR A 417 -17.52 5.39 -15.20
N THR A 418 -18.17 5.55 -14.06
CA THR A 418 -19.53 5.05 -13.86
C THR A 418 -20.55 6.17 -13.81
N PHE A 419 -20.15 7.34 -13.30
CA PHE A 419 -20.90 8.58 -13.43
C PHE A 419 -19.99 9.79 -13.26
N MET A 420 -20.46 10.94 -13.70
CA MET A 420 -19.77 12.22 -13.56
C MET A 420 -20.76 13.38 -13.48
N ALA A 421 -20.53 14.28 -12.53
CA ALA A 421 -21.14 15.60 -12.51
C ALA A 421 -20.13 16.64 -13.04
N GLU A 422 -20.52 17.38 -14.07
CA GLU A 422 -19.67 18.39 -14.73
C GLU A 422 -19.45 19.62 -13.83
N ASP A 423 -20.43 19.92 -12.99
CA ASP A 423 -20.35 20.93 -11.93
C ASP A 423 -21.23 20.47 -10.77
N ILE A 424 -20.72 20.52 -9.54
CA ILE A 424 -21.51 20.32 -8.32
C ILE A 424 -21.94 21.65 -7.66
N GLY A 425 -21.47 22.78 -8.20
CA GLY A 425 -21.83 24.14 -7.84
C GLY A 425 -23.17 24.59 -8.43
N ASP A 426 -23.34 25.90 -8.60
CA ASP A 426 -24.62 26.53 -8.93
C ASP A 426 -25.09 26.23 -10.36
N GLU A 427 -24.18 26.06 -11.33
CA GLU A 427 -24.55 25.72 -12.73
C GLU A 427 -25.04 24.27 -12.86
N GLY A 428 -24.48 23.40 -12.02
CA GLY A 428 -24.90 22.01 -11.89
C GLY A 428 -26.17 21.80 -11.06
N LEU A 429 -26.58 22.79 -10.25
CA LEU A 429 -27.70 22.64 -9.33
C LEU A 429 -29.03 22.42 -10.06
N VAL A 430 -29.75 21.37 -9.66
CA VAL A 430 -31.14 21.14 -10.07
C VAL A 430 -32.08 21.71 -9.00
N ARG A 431 -31.90 21.30 -7.75
CA ARG A 431 -32.69 21.78 -6.60
C ARG A 431 -32.03 21.41 -5.28
N ILE A 432 -32.47 22.07 -4.22
CA ILE A 432 -32.28 21.59 -2.84
C ILE A 432 -33.50 20.74 -2.46
N ALA A 433 -33.25 19.55 -1.92
CA ALA A 433 -34.30 18.63 -1.53
C ALA A 433 -35.10 19.12 -0.33
N LYS A 434 -36.43 18.93 -0.40
CA LYS A 434 -37.40 19.39 0.60
C LYS A 434 -38.16 18.22 1.23
N GLU A 435 -38.26 17.12 0.50
CA GLU A 435 -38.76 15.83 0.96
C GLU A 435 -37.93 15.30 2.13
N ASP A 436 -38.55 14.58 3.06
CA ASP A 436 -37.90 14.21 4.32
C ASP A 436 -36.76 13.21 4.08
N GLN A 437 -36.88 12.33 3.07
CA GLN A 437 -35.86 11.36 2.65
C GLN A 437 -34.48 11.99 2.34
N PHE A 438 -34.44 13.17 1.71
CA PHE A 438 -33.21 13.82 1.27
C PHE A 438 -33.12 15.29 1.72
N LYS A 439 -33.86 15.67 2.75
CA LYS A 439 -34.04 17.08 3.15
C LYS A 439 -32.72 17.84 3.29
N GLY A 440 -32.61 18.95 2.57
CA GLY A 440 -31.42 19.79 2.57
C GLY A 440 -30.30 19.33 1.64
N ALA A 441 -30.38 18.12 1.06
CA ALA A 441 -29.38 17.63 0.12
C ALA A 441 -29.39 18.44 -1.17
N ARG A 442 -28.20 18.69 -1.70
CA ARG A 442 -28.02 19.33 -3.01
C ARG A 442 -28.20 18.28 -4.10
N ILE A 443 -29.17 18.47 -4.98
CA ILE A 443 -29.37 17.60 -6.16
C ILE A 443 -28.77 18.30 -7.37
N VAL A 444 -27.77 17.67 -7.98
CA VAL A 444 -27.01 18.23 -9.10
C VAL A 444 -27.15 17.36 -10.35
N LYS A 445 -27.00 17.97 -11.52
CA LYS A 445 -26.96 17.28 -12.82
C LYS A 445 -25.76 16.34 -12.85
N SER A 446 -25.98 15.16 -13.41
CA SER A 446 -24.92 14.16 -13.59
C SER A 446 -25.17 13.36 -14.86
N LYS A 447 -24.18 12.61 -15.30
CA LYS A 447 -24.30 11.62 -16.37
C LYS A 447 -23.84 10.28 -15.84
N GLY A 448 -24.67 9.25 -15.98
CA GLY A 448 -24.32 7.88 -15.67
C GLY A 448 -23.88 7.16 -16.93
N GLN A 449 -22.84 6.34 -16.86
CA GLN A 449 -22.37 5.56 -17.99
C GLN A 449 -23.02 4.17 -17.99
N LEU A 450 -23.59 3.78 -19.12
CA LEU A 450 -24.13 2.43 -19.35
C LEU A 450 -23.50 1.86 -20.62
N ALA A 451 -23.31 0.54 -20.63
CA ALA A 451 -22.79 -0.17 -21.79
C ALA A 451 -23.39 -1.58 -21.83
N ASN A 452 -23.37 -2.19 -23.02
CA ASN A 452 -23.65 -3.61 -23.14
C ASN A 452 -22.49 -4.44 -22.57
N ARG A 453 -22.75 -5.72 -22.34
CA ARG A 453 -21.75 -6.67 -21.84
C ARG A 453 -20.46 -6.61 -22.66
N ASN A 454 -19.33 -6.72 -21.96
CA ASN A 454 -17.96 -6.49 -22.42
C ASN A 454 -17.68 -5.03 -22.84
N PHE A 455 -18.30 -4.08 -22.14
CA PHE A 455 -18.14 -2.63 -22.39
C PHE A 455 -18.41 -2.22 -23.85
N MET A 456 -19.40 -2.85 -24.48
CA MET A 456 -19.76 -2.59 -25.88
C MET A 456 -20.75 -1.43 -25.98
N ASN A 457 -20.47 -0.49 -26.90
CA ASN A 457 -21.26 0.72 -27.13
C ASN A 457 -21.51 1.53 -25.84
N PRO A 458 -20.45 1.99 -25.15
CA PRO A 458 -20.61 2.79 -23.95
C PRO A 458 -21.24 4.15 -24.27
N GLU A 459 -22.25 4.54 -23.50
CA GLU A 459 -22.97 5.80 -23.66
C GLU A 459 -23.28 6.43 -22.30
N TYR A 460 -23.33 7.77 -22.29
CA TYR A 460 -23.70 8.55 -21.12
C TYR A 460 -25.17 8.92 -21.16
N PHE A 461 -25.88 8.63 -20.08
CA PHE A 461 -27.29 8.95 -19.90
C PHE A 461 -27.47 10.00 -18.81
N GLU A 462 -28.49 10.84 -18.97
CA GLU A 462 -28.82 11.86 -17.99
C GLU A 462 -29.17 11.23 -16.64
N SER A 463 -28.60 11.76 -15.56
CA SER A 463 -28.83 11.32 -14.18
C SER A 463 -28.70 12.49 -13.22
N GLN A 464 -28.93 12.26 -11.93
CA GLN A 464 -28.72 13.27 -10.89
C GLN A 464 -27.96 12.68 -9.72
N LEU A 465 -27.03 13.45 -9.14
CA LEU A 465 -26.42 13.11 -7.86
C LEU A 465 -27.12 13.86 -6.74
N ILE A 466 -27.37 13.16 -5.65
CA ILE A 466 -27.95 13.69 -4.42
C ILE A 466 -26.83 13.68 -3.39
N LEU A 467 -26.31 14.85 -3.06
CA LEU A 467 -25.21 15.04 -2.11
C LEU A 467 -25.77 15.07 -0.69
N ILE A 468 -25.88 13.89 -0.05
CA ILE A 468 -26.52 13.72 1.26
C ILE A 468 -25.58 14.16 2.38
N SER A 469 -24.33 13.71 2.35
CA SER A 469 -23.28 14.10 3.29
C SER A 469 -21.89 13.87 2.67
N PRO A 470 -20.80 14.32 3.33
CA PRO A 470 -19.45 13.99 2.89
C PRO A 470 -19.19 12.48 2.74
N ASP A 471 -19.92 11.61 3.44
CA ASP A 471 -19.67 10.17 3.46
C ASP A 471 -20.77 9.33 2.80
N LYS A 472 -21.82 9.98 2.28
CA LYS A 472 -22.95 9.30 1.65
C LYS A 472 -23.52 10.13 0.50
N ILE A 473 -23.65 9.52 -0.66
CA ILE A 473 -24.33 10.11 -1.82
C ILE A 473 -25.35 9.12 -2.38
N ALA A 474 -26.34 9.64 -3.09
CA ALA A 474 -27.24 8.83 -3.89
C ALA A 474 -27.17 9.24 -5.36
N HIS A 475 -27.39 8.29 -6.25
CA HIS A 475 -27.36 8.46 -7.70
C HIS A 475 -28.70 8.05 -8.28
N TYR A 476 -29.41 9.03 -8.83
CA TYR A 476 -30.68 8.83 -9.51
C TYR A 476 -30.45 8.57 -11.00
N TRP A 477 -30.64 7.32 -11.40
CA TRP A 477 -30.59 6.86 -12.79
C TRP A 477 -31.94 7.12 -13.47
N LYS A 478 -32.12 8.30 -14.08
CA LYS A 478 -33.39 8.71 -14.69
C LYS A 478 -33.95 7.68 -15.68
N SER A 479 -33.10 7.17 -16.57
CA SER A 479 -33.49 6.19 -17.59
C SER A 479 -33.95 4.85 -17.02
N LEU A 480 -33.57 4.54 -15.78
CA LEU A 480 -33.92 3.29 -15.10
C LEU A 480 -35.02 3.48 -14.05
N GLY A 481 -35.32 4.73 -13.65
CA GLY A 481 -36.27 5.02 -12.58
C GLY A 481 -35.81 4.54 -11.20
N ILE A 482 -34.49 4.44 -10.96
CA ILE A 482 -33.94 3.94 -9.69
C ILE A 482 -32.96 4.92 -9.04
N ILE A 483 -32.92 4.91 -7.71
CA ILE A 483 -31.94 5.59 -6.89
C ILE A 483 -31.10 4.55 -6.13
N CYS A 484 -29.79 4.57 -6.36
CA CYS A 484 -28.81 3.74 -5.64
C CYS A 484 -27.92 4.63 -4.75
N PHE A 485 -27.27 4.04 -3.76
CA PHE A 485 -26.40 4.78 -2.83
C PHE A 485 -24.94 4.37 -2.97
N HIS A 486 -24.08 5.29 -2.56
CA HIS A 486 -22.67 5.07 -2.37
C HIS A 486 -22.26 5.57 -0.99
N GLU A 487 -21.37 4.84 -0.32
CA GLU A 487 -20.85 5.19 1.00
C GLU A 487 -19.32 5.18 0.99
N ARG A 488 -18.71 6.13 1.69
CA ARG A 488 -17.25 6.24 1.81
C ARG A 488 -16.70 5.07 2.63
N VAL A 489 -15.60 4.49 2.15
CA VAL A 489 -14.85 3.46 2.88
C VAL A 489 -13.85 4.12 3.82
N LYS A 490 -13.91 3.78 5.11
CA LYS A 490 -12.91 4.18 6.11
C LYS A 490 -11.70 3.26 6.04
N LEU A 491 -10.77 3.57 5.13
CA LEU A 491 -9.62 2.70 4.85
C LEU A 491 -8.73 2.46 6.07
N ASP A 492 -8.59 3.46 6.95
CA ASP A 492 -7.71 3.37 8.11
C ASP A 492 -8.19 2.33 9.14
N ASP A 493 -9.46 1.93 9.10
CA ASP A 493 -9.99 0.83 9.94
C ASP A 493 -9.41 -0.54 9.53
N PHE A 494 -8.81 -0.65 8.34
CA PHE A 494 -8.31 -1.91 7.77
C PHE A 494 -6.77 -2.04 7.74
N ILE A 495 -6.04 -1.02 8.17
CA ILE A 495 -4.56 -1.03 8.20
C ILE A 495 -4.00 -1.28 9.60
N VAL A 496 -4.87 -1.39 10.61
CA VAL A 496 -4.48 -1.71 11.98
C VAL A 496 -4.33 -3.23 12.11
N PRO A 497 -3.13 -3.76 12.40
CA PRO A 497 -2.94 -5.20 12.56
C PRO A 497 -3.77 -5.72 13.73
N ASN A 498 -4.61 -6.74 13.48
CA ASN A 498 -5.42 -7.34 14.54
C ASN A 498 -4.70 -8.54 15.17
N PRO A 499 -4.26 -8.46 16.44
CA PRO A 499 -3.56 -9.57 17.10
C PRO A 499 -4.37 -10.86 17.14
N LYS A 500 -5.71 -10.79 17.19
CA LYS A 500 -6.57 -11.97 17.26
C LYS A 500 -6.56 -12.82 15.99
N LEU A 501 -6.15 -12.27 14.84
CA LEU A 501 -5.97 -13.03 13.61
C LEU A 501 -4.72 -13.91 13.64
N TYR A 502 -3.78 -13.61 14.56
CA TYR A 502 -2.46 -14.23 14.61
C TYR A 502 -2.20 -14.99 15.92
N MET A 503 -3.07 -14.78 16.91
CA MET A 503 -3.17 -15.58 18.14
C MET A 503 -4.24 -16.66 17.93
N ALA A 504 -3.94 -17.67 17.11
CA ALA A 504 -4.71 -18.91 17.13
C ALA A 504 -4.06 -19.85 18.15
N ASP A 505 -4.88 -20.37 19.07
CA ASP A 505 -4.53 -21.31 20.15
C ASP A 505 -3.80 -22.58 19.67
#